data_AF-A0A6Y3CVQ2-F1
#
_entry.id   AF-A0A6Y3CVQ2-F1
#
_cell.length_a   1.000
_cell.length_b   1.000
_cell.length_c   1.000
_cell.angle_alpha   90.00
_cell.angle_beta   90.00
_cell.angle_gamma   90.00
#
_symmetry.space_group_name_H-M   'P 1'
#
loop_
_entity.id
_entity.type
_entity.pdbx_description
1 polymer ?
#
loop_
_entity_poly.entity_id
_entity_poly.type
_entity_poly.pdbx_seq_one_letter_code
_entity_poly.pdbx_strand_id
1 'polypeptide(L)'
;MLGAPQVPDWHWPTCQSGTWGTIGGKLKVTQLSTTGYLGQFDFCAIARMGNAEDAHYCQVVESPAGSRKWYKYEHKTGCIASCVTLN
;
A
#
# COMPACT_ATOMS: atom_id res chain seq x y z
N MET A 1 -10.51 36.50 -37.65
CA MET A 1 -9.87 36.15 -36.38
C MET A 1 -10.22 34.70 -36.09
N LEU A 2 -9.29 33.77 -36.27
CA LEU A 2 -9.53 32.34 -36.03
C LEU A 2 -9.39 32.09 -34.52
N GLY A 3 -10.42 31.53 -33.90
CA GLY A 3 -10.48 31.27 -32.46
C GLY A 3 -9.44 30.24 -32.02
N ALA A 4 -8.85 30.46 -30.84
CA ALA A 4 -7.87 29.56 -30.25
C ALA A 4 -8.51 28.20 -29.89
N PRO A 5 -7.79 27.07 -30.06
CA PRO A 5 -8.27 25.77 -29.60
C PRO A 5 -8.39 25.74 -28.07
N GLN A 6 -9.51 25.22 -27.59
CA GLN A 6 -9.79 25.01 -26.18
C GLN A 6 -9.04 23.77 -25.68
N VAL A 7 -8.05 23.98 -24.80
CA VAL A 7 -7.25 22.91 -24.17
C VAL A 7 -8.11 22.29 -23.05
N PRO A 8 -8.35 20.97 -23.06
CA PRO A 8 -9.07 20.31 -21.98
C PRO A 8 -8.24 20.36 -20.70
N ASP A 9 -8.91 20.76 -19.64
CA ASP A 9 -8.36 20.95 -18.32
C ASP A 9 -8.26 19.61 -17.58
N TRP A 10 -7.10 18.97 -17.68
CA TRP A 10 -6.80 17.67 -17.05
C TRP A 10 -6.42 17.83 -15.58
N HIS A 11 -7.30 18.39 -14.76
CA HIS A 11 -7.12 18.40 -13.31
C HIS A 11 -7.20 16.98 -12.75
N TRP A 12 -6.05 16.32 -12.62
CA TRP A 12 -5.92 15.17 -11.74
C TRP A 12 -6.20 15.65 -10.30
N PRO A 13 -7.04 14.95 -9.51
CA PRO A 13 -7.16 15.28 -8.09
C PRO A 13 -5.77 15.22 -7.46
N THR A 14 -5.43 16.24 -6.68
CA THR A 14 -4.17 16.28 -5.94
C THR A 14 -4.07 15.03 -5.05
N CYS A 15 -2.88 14.41 -5.03
CA CYS A 15 -2.63 13.26 -4.15
C CYS A 15 -2.95 13.65 -2.70
N GLN A 16 -4.02 13.07 -2.14
CA GLN A 16 -4.36 13.30 -0.75
C GLN A 16 -3.46 12.41 0.13
N SER A 17 -2.42 13.01 0.71
CA SER A 17 -1.71 12.39 1.84
C SER A 17 -2.47 12.69 3.13
N GLY A 18 -2.87 11.67 3.88
CA GLY A 18 -3.53 11.84 5.18
C GLY A 18 -2.59 12.38 6.27
N THR A 19 -3.16 12.90 7.35
CA THR A 19 -2.40 13.30 8.55
C THR A 19 -1.97 12.07 9.34
N TRP A 20 -0.66 11.92 9.55
CA TRP A 20 -0.12 10.81 10.35
C TRP A 20 -0.43 11.02 11.84
N GLY A 21 -1.19 10.12 12.44
CA GLY A 21 -1.34 10.04 13.90
C GLY A 21 -0.09 9.44 14.54
N THR A 22 0.33 9.97 15.68
CA THR A 22 1.39 9.33 16.48
C THR A 22 0.80 8.14 17.23
N ILE A 23 1.20 6.92 16.86
CA ILE A 23 0.80 5.73 17.60
C ILE A 23 1.76 5.58 18.79
N GLY A 24 1.32 5.98 19.98
CA GLY A 24 2.06 5.71 21.22
C GLY A 24 1.91 4.26 21.64
N GLY A 25 3.02 3.57 21.94
CA GLY A 25 3.02 2.19 22.42
C GLY A 25 4.16 1.34 21.88
N LYS A 26 4.32 0.12 22.42
CA LYS A 26 5.30 -0.86 21.93
C LYS A 26 4.71 -1.57 20.70
N LEU A 27 5.19 -1.19 19.52
CA LEU A 27 4.80 -1.82 18.26
C LEU A 27 5.41 -3.23 18.18
N LYS A 28 4.57 -4.25 18.00
CA LYS A 28 5.06 -5.58 17.61
C LYS A 28 5.02 -5.67 16.09
N VAL A 29 6.20 -5.66 15.48
CA VAL A 29 6.38 -5.76 14.03
C VAL A 29 6.68 -7.20 13.63
N THR A 30 6.00 -7.70 12.61
CA THR A 30 6.21 -9.02 12.01
C THR A 30 6.53 -8.85 10.52
N GLN A 31 7.67 -9.37 10.07
CA GLN A 31 8.06 -9.34 8.66
C GLN A 31 7.66 -10.64 7.97
N LEU A 32 6.88 -10.52 6.89
CA LEU A 32 6.28 -11.65 6.17
C LEU A 32 6.67 -11.60 4.70
N SER A 33 7.27 -12.68 4.20
CA SER A 33 7.62 -12.86 2.78
C SER A 33 6.59 -13.70 2.03
N THR A 34 5.62 -14.32 2.71
CA THR A 34 4.59 -15.16 2.08
C THR A 34 3.61 -14.35 1.24
N THR A 35 3.05 -14.99 0.21
CA THR A 35 1.98 -14.45 -0.65
C THR A 35 0.64 -15.09 -0.26
N GLY A 36 -0.44 -14.33 -0.33
CA GLY A 36 -1.77 -14.73 0.14
C GLY A 36 -2.13 -14.09 1.47
N TYR A 37 -2.89 -14.80 2.31
CA TYR A 37 -3.31 -14.30 3.62
C TYR A 37 -2.12 -14.18 4.59
N LEU A 38 -1.93 -12.98 5.13
CA LEU A 38 -0.86 -12.68 6.06
C LEU A 38 -1.27 -12.89 7.52
N GLY A 39 -2.56 -12.67 7.84
CA GLY A 39 -3.06 -12.67 9.21
C GLY A 39 -3.92 -11.45 9.52
N GLN A 40 -4.27 -11.31 10.80
CA GLN A 40 -5.00 -10.16 11.32
C GLN A 40 -4.05 -9.20 12.03
N PHE A 41 -3.96 -7.96 11.55
CA PHE A 41 -3.04 -6.92 12.03
C PHE A 41 -3.69 -5.54 11.97
N ASP A 42 -3.25 -4.60 12.80
CA ASP A 42 -3.77 -3.23 12.77
C ASP A 42 -3.33 -2.49 11.51
N PHE A 43 -2.12 -2.78 11.02
CA PHE A 43 -1.58 -2.19 9.80
C PHE A 43 -0.59 -3.15 9.12
N CYS A 44 -0.59 -3.21 7.79
CA CYS A 44 0.51 -3.79 7.02
C CYS A 44 0.93 -2.85 5.87
N ALA A 45 2.23 -2.78 5.62
CA ALA A 45 2.80 -2.10 4.45
C ALA A 45 3.92 -2.92 3.83
N ILE A 46 4.26 -2.64 2.57
CA ILE A 46 5.46 -3.19 1.95
C ILE A 46 6.68 -2.52 2.59
N ALA A 47 7.53 -3.31 3.23
CA ALA A 47 8.76 -2.83 3.83
C ALA A 47 9.96 -2.97 2.89
N ARG A 48 9.97 -4.00 2.03
CA ARG A 48 11.00 -4.18 1.02
C ARG A 48 10.40 -4.59 -0.32
N MET A 49 10.87 -3.93 -1.37
CA MET A 49 10.65 -4.28 -2.76
C MET A 49 11.92 -4.97 -3.27
N GLY A 50 11.79 -6.14 -3.89
CA GLY A 50 12.95 -6.87 -4.44
C GLY A 50 13.28 -6.40 -5.86
N ASN A 51 12.47 -6.83 -6.83
CA ASN A 51 12.56 -6.48 -8.24
C ASN A 51 11.40 -5.55 -8.64
N ALA A 52 11.74 -4.35 -9.12
CA ALA A 52 10.80 -3.31 -9.52
C ALA A 52 10.86 -3.02 -11.04
N GLU A 53 10.85 -4.06 -11.85
CA GLU A 53 10.75 -3.99 -13.31
C GLU A 53 9.31 -3.80 -13.81
N ASP A 54 9.16 -3.53 -15.11
CA ASP A 54 7.86 -3.44 -15.76
C ASP A 54 7.03 -4.73 -15.56
N ALA A 55 5.75 -4.56 -15.27
CA ALA A 55 4.79 -5.62 -14.95
C ALA A 55 5.09 -6.45 -13.68
N HIS A 56 6.14 -6.13 -12.91
CA HIS A 56 6.36 -6.68 -11.58
C HIS A 56 5.63 -5.83 -10.55
N TYR A 57 4.84 -6.48 -9.70
CA TYR A 57 4.07 -5.76 -8.68
C TYR A 57 4.11 -6.49 -7.35
N CYS A 58 3.97 -5.69 -6.31
CA CYS A 58 3.66 -6.16 -4.98
C CYS A 58 2.64 -5.24 -4.32
N GLN A 59 1.62 -5.85 -3.73
CA GLN A 59 0.53 -5.13 -3.10
C GLN A 59 0.20 -5.80 -1.77
N VAL A 60 -0.02 -4.98 -0.75
CA VAL A 60 -0.72 -5.41 0.47
C VAL A 60 -2.05 -4.68 0.54
N VAL A 61 -3.10 -5.44 0.83
CA VAL A 61 -4.44 -4.88 0.99
C VAL A 61 -5.12 -5.48 2.20
N GLU A 62 -5.92 -4.65 2.84
CA GLU A 62 -6.90 -5.08 3.82
C GLU A 62 -8.16 -5.54 3.08
N SER A 63 -8.69 -6.73 3.40
CA SER A 63 -9.91 -7.23 2.74
C SER A 63 -10.79 -8.05 3.69
N PRO A 64 -12.05 -7.64 3.91
CA PRO A 64 -12.64 -6.35 3.51
C PRO A 64 -12.01 -5.17 4.27
N ALA A 65 -12.18 -3.94 3.78
CA ALA A 65 -11.69 -2.74 4.47
C ALA A 65 -12.28 -2.65 5.89
N GLY A 66 -11.44 -2.32 6.88
CA GLY A 66 -11.78 -2.32 8.30
C GLY A 66 -11.78 -3.69 9.00
N SER A 67 -11.52 -4.79 8.30
CA SER A 67 -11.49 -6.14 8.89
C SER A 67 -10.19 -6.49 9.63
N ARG A 68 -9.14 -5.69 9.45
CA ARG A 68 -7.76 -5.95 9.88
C ARG A 68 -7.17 -7.22 9.28
N LYS A 69 -7.80 -7.86 8.30
CA LYS A 69 -7.29 -9.05 7.62
C LYS A 69 -6.49 -8.63 6.40
N TRP A 70 -5.22 -8.98 6.39
CA TRP A 70 -4.28 -8.52 5.38
C TRP A 70 -3.90 -9.62 4.41
N TYR A 71 -3.78 -9.25 3.15
CA TYR A 71 -3.38 -10.11 2.06
C TYR A 71 -2.24 -9.47 1.29
N LYS A 72 -1.27 -10.29 0.87
CA LYS A 72 -0.17 -9.90 -0.01
C LYS A 72 -0.36 -10.54 -1.38
N TYR A 73 -0.32 -9.73 -2.41
CA TYR A 73 -0.26 -10.17 -3.81
C TYR A 73 1.07 -9.77 -4.40
N GLU A 74 1.66 -10.67 -5.16
CA GLU A 74 3.00 -10.46 -5.70
C GLU A 74 3.13 -11.14 -7.07
N HIS A 75 3.78 -10.46 -8.00
CA HIS A 75 4.25 -11.04 -9.24
C HIS A 75 5.72 -10.73 -9.44
N LYS A 76 6.57 -11.78 -9.35
CA LYS A 76 8.00 -11.77 -9.67
C LYS A 76 8.84 -10.66 -9.00
N THR A 77 8.36 -10.17 -7.86
CA THR A 77 8.94 -9.01 -7.18
C THR A 77 9.85 -9.41 -6.01
N GLY A 78 9.54 -10.47 -5.28
CA GLY A 78 10.22 -10.86 -4.04
C GLY A 78 10.04 -9.84 -2.90
N CYS A 79 8.82 -9.36 -2.64
CA CYS A 79 8.57 -8.31 -1.65
C CYS A 79 8.33 -8.85 -0.23
N ILE A 80 8.66 -8.03 0.77
CA ILE A 80 8.41 -8.31 2.18
C ILE A 80 7.38 -7.32 2.72
N ALA A 81 6.31 -7.83 3.30
CA ALA A 81 5.34 -7.05 4.06
C ALA A 81 5.79 -6.93 5.52
N SER A 82 5.66 -5.74 6.10
CA SER A 82 5.80 -5.49 7.52
C SER A 82 4.42 -5.22 8.10
N CYS A 83 3.99 -6.10 8.99
CA CYS A 83 2.69 -6.08 9.62
C CYS A 83 2.84 -5.77 11.12
N VAL A 84 1.97 -4.91 11.64
CA VAL A 84 2.06 -4.36 12.99
C VAL A 84 0.81 -4.68 13.78
N THR A 85 1.02 -5.10 15.03
CA THR A 85 -0.02 -5.17 16.05
C THR A 85 0.27 -4.13 17.12
N LEU A 86 -0.75 -3.35 17.46
CA LEU A 86 -0.77 -2.42 18.58
C LEU A 86 -1.18 -3.19 19.84
N ASN A 87 -0.37 -3.08 20.90
CA ASN A 87 -0.70 -3.63 22.22
C ASN A 87 -1.25 -2.53 23.12
#